data_AF-A0A2N1PYU3-F1
#
_entry.id   AF-A0A2N1PYU3-F1
#
_cell.length_a   1.000
_cell.length_b   1.000
_cell.length_c   1.000
_cell.angle_alpha   90.00
_cell.angle_beta   90.00
_cell.angle_gamma   90.00
#
_symmetry.space_group_name_H-M   'P 1'
#
loop_
_entity.id
_entity.type
_entity.pdbx_description
1 polymer ?
#
loop_
_entity_poly.entity_id
_entity_poly.type
_entity_poly.pdbx_seq_one_letter_code
_entity_poly.pdbx_strand_id
1 'polypeptide(L)'
;MTTKRMIMISLFAAMLAISVFIFPPIPIPVIDVNFTLQTLFVIMIGYLLSPIDAFLSVFIYVLMGAIGLPVFSGMRGGLSILFGPTGGFIFLFP
;
A
#
# COMPACT_ATOMS: atom_id res chain seq x y z
N MET A 1 -10.50 -6.57 -19.91
CA MET A 1 -9.11 -6.25 -19.50
C MET A 1 -8.16 -7.02 -20.38
N THR A 2 -7.07 -6.40 -20.85
CA THR A 2 -6.00 -7.12 -21.58
C THR A 2 -5.07 -7.80 -20.57
N THR A 3 -4.47 -8.94 -20.92
CA THR A 3 -3.59 -9.71 -20.03
C THR A 3 -2.44 -8.87 -19.49
N LYS A 4 -1.82 -8.05 -20.35
CA LYS A 4 -0.75 -7.11 -19.95
C LYS A 4 -1.19 -6.15 -18.84
N ARG A 5 -2.41 -5.60 -18.94
CA ARG A 5 -2.96 -4.66 -17.96
C ARG A 5 -3.19 -5.33 -16.61
N MET A 6 -3.74 -6.55 -16.62
CA MET A 6 -3.93 -7.35 -15.40
C MET A 6 -2.60 -7.64 -14.70
N ILE A 7 -1.57 -8.05 -15.47
CA ILE A 7 -0.23 -8.31 -14.94
C ILE A 7 0.34 -7.05 -14.28
N MET A 8 0.29 -5.89 -14.95
CA MET A 8 0.83 -4.66 -14.36
C MET A 8 0.14 -4.31 -13.04
N ILE A 9 -1.19 -4.34 -12.99
CA ILE A 9 -1.94 -4.05 -11.75
C ILE A 9 -1.51 -4.97 -10.61
N SER A 10 -1.48 -6.29 -10.87
CA SER A 10 -1.07 -7.26 -9.86
C SER A 10 0.39 -7.11 -9.42
N LEU A 11 1.28 -6.77 -10.35
CA LEU A 11 2.70 -6.59 -10.07
C LEU A 11 2.93 -5.38 -9.16
N PHE A 12 2.31 -4.24 -9.48
CA PHE A 12 2.45 -3.04 -8.67
C PHE A 12 1.81 -3.17 -7.29
N ALA A 13 0.66 -3.84 -7.19
CA ALA A 13 0.05 -4.19 -5.89
C ALA A 13 0.99 -5.07 -5.05
N ALA A 14 1.64 -6.06 -5.67
CA ALA A 14 2.60 -6.93 -4.99
C ALA A 14 3.87 -6.17 -4.57
N MET A 15 4.38 -5.28 -5.42
CA MET A 15 5.54 -4.44 -5.09
C MET A 15 5.25 -3.52 -3.91
N LEU A 16 4.06 -2.89 -3.88
CA LEU A 16 3.61 -2.07 -2.75
C LEU A 16 3.50 -2.91 -1.47
N ALA A 17 2.96 -4.12 -1.53
CA ALA A 17 2.87 -5.04 -0.39
C ALA A 17 4.25 -5.48 0.14
N ILE A 18 5.18 -5.82 -0.76
CA ILE A 18 6.52 -6.29 -0.42
C ILE A 18 7.41 -5.16 0.13
N SER A 19 7.09 -3.90 -0.18
CA SER A 19 7.88 -2.73 0.26
C SER A 19 8.15 -2.68 1.77
N VAL A 20 7.24 -3.23 2.59
CA VAL A 20 7.37 -3.31 4.06
C VAL A 20 8.48 -4.25 4.50
N PHE A 21 8.78 -5.28 3.71
CA PHE A 21 9.82 -6.26 4.03
C PHE A 21 11.22 -5.80 3.60
N ILE A 22 11.29 -4.89 2.63
CA ILE A 22 12.56 -4.39 2.10
C ILE A 22 13.18 -3.33 3.02
N PHE A 23 12.35 -2.50 3.64
CA PHE A 23 12.83 -1.39 4.46
C PHE A 23 12.13 -1.37 5.83
N PRO A 24 12.90 -1.44 6.93
CA PRO A 24 12.33 -1.37 8.27
C PRO A 24 11.66 -0.01 8.49
N PRO A 25 10.46 0.03 9.11
CA PRO A 25 9.80 1.29 9.39
C PRO A 25 10.65 2.14 10.34
N ILE A 26 10.85 3.41 10.00
CA ILE A 26 11.50 4.37 10.89
C ILE A 26 10.39 5.12 11.65
N PRO A 27 10.22 4.89 12.96
CA PRO A 27 9.16 5.53 13.72
C PRO A 27 9.43 7.03 13.87
N ILE A 28 8.39 7.85 13.68
CA ILE A 28 8.41 9.29 13.97
C ILE A 28 7.57 9.51 15.23
N PRO A 29 8.19 9.58 16.43
CA PRO A 29 7.47 9.50 17.71
C PRO A 29 6.48 10.65 17.96
N VAL A 30 6.64 11.77 17.27
CA VAL A 30 5.82 12.97 17.47
C VAL A 30 4.40 12.82 16.89
N ILE A 31 4.24 11.95 15.89
CA ILE A 31 3.00 11.82 15.11
C ILE A 31 2.45 10.39 15.05
N ASP A 32 3.06 9.43 15.77
CA ASP A 32 2.69 8.00 15.75
C ASP A 32 2.61 7.37 14.35
N VAL A 33 3.41 7.90 13.40
CA VAL A 33 3.49 7.42 12.03
C VAL A 33 4.91 6.94 11.75
N ASN A 34 5.00 5.88 10.95
CA ASN A 34 6.27 5.33 10.50
C ASN A 34 6.60 5.89 9.11
N PHE A 35 7.83 6.34 8.92
CA PHE A 35 8.39 6.54 7.59
C PHE A 35 8.65 5.19 6.93
N THR A 36 8.07 4.98 5.75
CA THR A 36 8.14 3.71 5.00
C THR A 36 8.36 3.94 3.51
N LEU A 37 8.75 2.89 2.79
CA LEU A 37 8.80 2.90 1.33
C LEU A 37 7.42 2.84 0.65
N GLN A 38 6.33 2.67 1.40
CA GLN A 38 4.99 2.54 0.81
C GLN A 38 4.59 3.80 0.03
N THR A 39 4.89 4.98 0.56
CA THR A 39 4.61 6.27 -0.09
C THR A 39 5.36 6.39 -1.43
N LEU A 40 6.61 5.92 -1.50
CA LEU A 40 7.38 5.89 -2.75
C LEU A 40 6.68 5.03 -3.81
N PHE A 41 6.25 3.82 -3.45
CA PHE A 41 5.56 2.92 -4.38
C PHE A 41 4.20 3.47 -4.81
N VAL A 42 3.45 4.13 -3.93
CA VAL A 42 2.18 4.79 -4.27
C VAL A 42 2.41 5.89 -5.32
N ILE A 43 3.43 6.72 -5.13
CA ILE A 43 3.79 7.76 -6.12
C ILE A 43 4.21 7.13 -7.45
N MET A 44 5.00 6.06 -7.43
CA MET A 44 5.38 5.33 -8.64
C MET A 44 4.16 4.74 -9.36
N ILE A 45 3.20 4.18 -8.63
CA ILE A 45 1.95 3.65 -9.17
C ILE A 45 1.15 4.74 -9.86
N GLY A 46 1.01 5.91 -9.21
CA GLY A 46 0.31 7.06 -9.80
C GLY A 46 1.01 7.64 -11.04
N TYR A 47 2.34 7.53 -11.12
CA TYR A 47 3.12 8.01 -12.27
C TYR A 47 3.18 7.02 -13.45
N LEU A 48 3.22 5.71 -13.18
CA LEU A 48 3.45 4.67 -14.19
C LEU A 48 2.17 4.06 -14.76
N LEU A 49 1.05 4.11 -14.03
CA LEU A 49 -0.22 3.53 -14.45
C LEU A 49 -1.25 4.60 -14.83
N SER A 50 -2.24 4.19 -15.61
CA SER A 50 -3.43 5.03 -15.83
C SER A 50 -4.17 5.25 -14.50
N PRO A 51 -4.93 6.35 -14.32
CA PRO A 51 -5.60 6.65 -13.04
C PRO A 51 -6.47 5.51 -12.50
N ILE A 52 -7.18 4.81 -13.41
CA ILE A 52 -8.04 3.68 -13.04
C ILE A 52 -7.21 2.47 -12.62
N ASP A 53 -6.09 2.20 -13.29
CA ASP A 53 -5.24 1.06 -12.97
C ASP A 53 -4.41 1.30 -11.70
N ALA A 54 -4.00 2.55 -11.47
CA ALA A 54 -3.39 2.99 -10.22
C ALA A 54 -4.36 2.76 -9.05
N PHE A 55 -5.59 3.25 -9.15
CA PHE A 55 -6.63 3.03 -8.14
C PHE A 55 -6.84 1.53 -7.89
N LEU A 56 -6.99 0.71 -8.94
CA LEU A 56 -7.18 -0.74 -8.78
C LEU A 56 -5.98 -1.41 -8.11
N SER A 57 -4.75 -0.98 -8.42
CA SER A 57 -3.53 -1.55 -7.83
C SER A 57 -3.46 -1.27 -6.32
N VAL A 58 -3.74 -0.03 -5.93
CA VAL A 58 -3.75 0.37 -4.51
C VAL A 58 -4.96 -0.23 -3.79
N PHE A 59 -6.12 -0.30 -4.43
CA PHE A 59 -7.32 -0.89 -3.85
C PHE A 59 -7.13 -2.38 -3.52
N ILE A 60 -6.48 -3.13 -4.42
CA ILE A 60 -6.11 -4.53 -4.17
C ILE A 60 -5.16 -4.63 -2.96
N TYR A 61 -4.20 -3.71 -2.84
CA TYR A 61 -3.32 -3.63 -1.68
C TYR A 61 -4.08 -3.39 -0.37
N VAL A 62 -5.05 -2.46 -0.37
CA VAL A 62 -5.89 -2.20 0.81
C VAL A 62 -6.72 -3.44 1.17
N LEU A 63 -7.31 -4.13 0.19
CA LEU A 63 -8.05 -5.38 0.42
C LEU A 63 -7.16 -6.49 1.01
N MET A 64 -5.95 -6.66 0.50
CA MET A 64 -4.98 -7.62 1.05
C MET A 64 -4.72 -7.34 2.54
N GLY A 65 -4.47 -6.09 2.89
CA GLY A 65 -4.28 -5.70 4.29
C GLY A 65 -5.56 -5.82 5.13
N ALA A 66 -6.73 -5.53 4.56
CA ALA A 66 -8.02 -5.64 5.25
C ALA A 66 -8.35 -7.10 5.65
N ILE A 67 -8.02 -8.06 4.79
CA ILE A 67 -8.20 -9.51 5.05
C ILE A 67 -7.26 -10.01 6.15
N GLY A 68 -6.23 -9.24 6.51
CA GLY A 68 -5.32 -9.56 7.61
C GLY A 68 -3.89 -9.89 7.18
N LEU A 69 -3.54 -9.73 5.89
CA LEU A 69 -2.16 -9.93 5.45
C LEU A 69 -1.25 -8.83 6.03
N PRO A 70 -0.03 -9.17 6.48
CA PRO A 70 0.91 -8.22 7.10
C PRO A 70 1.58 -7.30 6.07
N VAL A 71 0.80 -6.55 5.31
CA VAL A 71 1.24 -5.68 4.21
C VAL A 71 1.26 -4.19 4.58
N PHE A 72 0.71 -3.83 5.75
CA PHE A 72 0.80 -2.47 6.28
C PHE A 72 2.10 -2.25 7.06
N SER A 73 2.41 -0.97 7.29
CA SER A 73 3.62 -0.55 7.99
C SER A 73 3.81 -1.31 9.32
N GLY A 74 5.05 -1.73 9.61
CA GLY A 74 5.35 -2.52 10.80
C GLY A 74 4.90 -3.98 10.72
N MET A 75 4.73 -4.52 9.50
CA MET A 75 4.25 -5.89 9.24
C MET A 75 2.90 -6.17 9.91
N ARG A 76 2.03 -5.15 9.92
CA ARG A 76 0.70 -5.24 10.52
C ARG A 76 -0.33 -5.52 9.43
N GLY A 77 -1.43 -6.17 9.80
CA GLY A 77 -2.58 -6.46 8.93
C GLY A 77 -3.89 -6.46 9.73
N GLY A 78 -5.01 -6.27 9.04
CA GLY A 78 -6.36 -6.33 9.59
C GLY A 78 -7.11 -5.00 9.57
N LEU A 79 -8.44 -5.10 9.66
CA LEU A 79 -9.36 -3.96 9.67
C LEU A 79 -9.08 -2.96 10.80
N SER A 80 -8.56 -3.40 11.94
CA SER A 80 -8.24 -2.52 13.08
C SER A 80 -7.21 -1.43 12.73
N ILE A 81 -6.33 -1.68 11.76
CA ILE A 81 -5.31 -0.71 11.33
C ILE A 81 -5.91 0.37 10.44
N LEU A 82 -6.93 0.02 9.65
CA LEU A 82 -7.65 0.98 8.80
C LEU A 82 -8.43 2.00 9.62
N PHE A 83 -8.93 1.61 10.79
CA PHE A 83 -9.58 2.53 11.74
C PHE A 83 -8.61 3.10 12.80
N GLY A 84 -7.32 2.81 12.67
CA GLY A 84 -6.27 3.32 13.56
C GLY A 84 -5.68 4.65 13.09
N PRO A 85 -4.71 5.21 13.84
CA PRO A 85 -4.07 6.50 13.53
C PRO A 85 -3.40 6.54 12.14
N THR A 86 -2.90 5.39 11.67
CA THR A 86 -2.27 5.26 10.34
C THR A 86 -3.26 4.99 9.21
N GLY A 87 -4.53 4.72 9.54
CA GLY A 87 -5.56 4.36 8.55
C GLY A 87 -5.85 5.46 7.54
N GLY A 88 -5.82 6.72 7.99
CA GLY A 88 -6.02 7.88 7.14
C GLY A 88 -5.03 7.96 5.98
N PHE A 89 -3.77 7.55 6.18
CA PHE A 89 -2.77 7.48 5.11
C PHE A 89 -3.11 6.40 4.08
N ILE A 90 -3.57 5.23 4.55
CA ILE A 90 -3.92 4.10 3.69
C ILE A 90 -5.14 4.45 2.82
N PHE A 91 -6.11 5.18 3.36
CA PHE A 91 -7.28 5.67 2.62
C PHE A 91 -6.97 6.79 1.62
N LEU A 92 -5.85 7.50 1.80
CA LEU A 92 -5.41 8.59 0.90
C LEU A 92 -4.62 8.09 -0.31
N PHE A 93 -4.19 6.82 -0.32
CA PHE A 93 -3.39 6.26 -1.40
C PHE A 93 -4.16 5.93 -2.69
N PRO A 94 -5.40 5.38 -2.66
CA PRO A 94 -6.20 5.13 -3.86
C PRO A 94 -6.73 6.43 -4.48
#